data_AF-A0A2A9FMQ6-F1
#
_entry.id   AF-A0A2A9FMQ6-F1
#
_cell.length_a   1.000
_cell.length_b   1.000
_cell.length_c   1.000
_cell.angle_alpha   90.00
_cell.angle_beta   90.00
_cell.angle_gamma   90.00
#
_symmetry.space_group_name_H-M   'P 1'
#
loop_
_entity.id
_entity.type
_entity.pdbx_description
1 polymer ?
#
loop_
_entity_poly.entity_id
_entity_poly.type
_entity_poly.pdbx_seq_one_letter_code
_entity_poly.pdbx_strand_id
1 'polypeptide(L)'
;MIGSRRRSRSTTNVWPGYVDALSALLMLVIFMLLVYVVSQLFLSQTLSDRNSELAQLNLRLSELSQLLGLEQDTTAALEQQMLMVQNSFSDSLAENEDLQQRLEASRDQLMRQTADAEARAESLASMNQDLDNKDELSNSQQNMIMRLSNQIASLQNQLRQITTALRLQKEMTVDKEDELESVSRRLNTLLAERINQLEQYQSEFFARLRNILAANENIRIVGDRFLLPSELLFASGSALLGAEGKRELDKLAGVLLDVVETIPADLEWILRIDGHTDRIPINTPQFPSNWELSTARAVAVVRYLADQSVPQNRMVAAGFGEFFPVADGTTPEALQENRRIEIKLTDR
;
A
#
# COMPACT_ATOMS: atom_id res chain seq x y z
N MET A 1 -42.20 -172.11 114.80
CA MET A 1 -41.94 -173.10 115.85
C MET A 1 -40.44 -173.12 116.08
N ILE A 2 -40.01 -173.17 117.34
CA ILE A 2 -38.71 -173.73 117.79
C ILE A 2 -37.50 -172.81 117.47
N GLY A 3 -36.57 -172.49 118.36
CA GLY A 3 -36.31 -172.94 119.73
C GLY A 3 -34.80 -173.11 119.96
N SER A 4 -34.31 -172.53 121.06
CA SER A 4 -33.22 -173.02 121.95
C SER A 4 -31.71 -172.81 121.66
N ARG A 5 -31.05 -172.31 122.74
CA ARG A 5 -29.75 -172.71 123.40
C ARG A 5 -28.42 -172.60 122.60
N ARG A 6 -27.23 -172.27 123.14
CA ARG A 6 -26.65 -172.14 124.51
C ARG A 6 -25.33 -171.33 124.45
N ARG A 7 -24.87 -170.83 125.61
CA ARG A 7 -23.58 -170.17 126.02
C ARG A 7 -22.27 -170.53 125.26
N SER A 8 -21.34 -169.55 125.11
CA SER A 8 -20.09 -169.40 125.93
C SER A 8 -18.96 -168.52 125.30
N ARG A 9 -18.40 -167.61 126.13
CA ARG A 9 -16.99 -167.10 126.25
C ARG A 9 -16.30 -166.21 125.19
N SER A 10 -16.01 -165.00 125.69
CA SER A 10 -14.91 -164.02 125.49
C SER A 10 -13.59 -164.40 124.79
N THR A 11 -13.12 -163.49 123.90
CA THR A 11 -11.81 -162.80 123.96
C THR A 11 -11.94 -161.39 123.31
N THR A 12 -11.34 -160.40 123.97
CA THR A 12 -11.34 -158.95 123.65
C THR A 12 -10.23 -158.59 122.68
N ASN A 13 -10.55 -157.82 121.62
CA ASN A 13 -9.57 -157.18 120.73
C ASN A 13 -9.81 -155.66 120.71
N VAL A 14 -8.82 -154.90 121.20
CA VAL A 14 -8.84 -153.43 121.41
C VAL A 14 -8.32 -152.69 120.16
N TRP A 15 -8.74 -153.15 118.98
CA TRP A 15 -8.31 -152.63 117.67
C TRP A 15 -9.34 -151.77 116.88
N PRO A 16 -10.24 -150.93 117.45
CA PRO A 16 -11.09 -150.04 116.65
C PRO A 16 -10.97 -148.50 116.89
N GLY A 17 -10.02 -147.97 117.68
CA GLY A 17 -9.95 -146.51 118.00
C GLY A 17 -8.91 -145.66 117.23
N TYR A 18 -7.76 -146.22 116.83
CA TYR A 18 -6.66 -145.47 116.18
C TYR A 18 -6.91 -145.18 114.69
N VAL A 19 -7.91 -145.86 114.12
CA VAL A 19 -8.38 -145.73 112.72
C VAL A 19 -9.07 -144.39 112.45
N ASP A 20 -9.58 -143.68 113.46
CA ASP A 20 -10.39 -142.47 113.24
C ASP A 20 -9.63 -141.15 113.50
N ALA A 21 -8.78 -141.09 114.54
CA ALA A 21 -7.99 -139.89 114.83
C ALA A 21 -6.86 -139.65 113.81
N LEU A 22 -6.23 -140.72 113.31
CA LEU A 22 -5.12 -140.62 112.35
C LEU A 22 -5.62 -140.31 110.93
N SER A 23 -6.81 -140.79 110.57
CA SER A 23 -7.48 -140.46 109.30
C SER A 23 -8.11 -139.06 109.33
N ALA A 24 -8.69 -138.60 110.45
CA ALA A 24 -9.15 -137.21 110.60
C ALA A 24 -8.00 -136.18 110.55
N LEU A 25 -6.84 -136.49 111.14
CA LEU A 25 -5.65 -135.65 111.06
C LEU A 25 -5.09 -135.60 109.63
N LEU A 26 -5.07 -136.73 108.93
CA LEU A 26 -4.69 -136.80 107.51
C LEU A 26 -5.66 -136.02 106.61
N MET A 27 -6.96 -136.08 106.88
CA MET A 27 -7.99 -135.33 106.14
C MET A 27 -7.88 -133.81 106.38
N LEU A 28 -7.56 -133.38 107.62
CA LEU A 28 -7.36 -131.97 107.96
C LEU A 28 -6.06 -131.42 107.33
N VAL A 29 -4.99 -132.22 107.33
CA VAL A 29 -3.74 -131.86 106.64
C VAL A 29 -3.94 -131.77 105.14
N ILE A 30 -4.66 -132.73 104.53
CA ILE A 30 -5.02 -132.68 103.10
C ILE A 30 -5.91 -131.48 102.81
N PHE A 31 -6.91 -131.18 103.64
CA PHE A 31 -7.80 -130.02 103.48
C PHE A 31 -7.03 -128.70 103.59
N MET A 32 -6.13 -128.57 104.56
CA MET A 32 -5.28 -127.39 104.71
C MET A 32 -4.31 -127.24 103.53
N LEU A 33 -3.73 -128.33 103.04
CA LEU A 33 -2.97 -128.36 101.79
C LEU A 33 -3.83 -127.94 100.59
N LEU A 34 -5.08 -128.37 100.52
CA LEU A 34 -6.00 -128.04 99.43
C LEU A 34 -6.36 -126.55 99.45
N VAL A 35 -6.67 -125.98 100.62
CA VAL A 35 -6.89 -124.53 100.79
C VAL A 35 -5.61 -123.75 100.48
N TYR A 36 -4.44 -124.23 100.89
CA TYR A 36 -3.16 -123.61 100.57
C TYR A 36 -2.87 -123.63 99.06
N VAL A 37 -3.12 -124.76 98.39
CA VAL A 37 -2.97 -124.91 96.94
C VAL A 37 -3.98 -124.03 96.20
N VAL A 38 -5.23 -123.95 96.64
CA VAL A 38 -6.24 -123.05 96.06
C VAL A 38 -5.87 -121.59 96.27
N SER A 39 -5.35 -121.23 97.45
CA SER A 39 -4.85 -119.87 97.74
C SER A 39 -3.61 -119.52 96.91
N GLN A 40 -2.66 -120.45 96.76
CA GLN A 40 -1.51 -120.34 95.86
C GLN A 40 -1.94 -120.19 94.39
N LEU A 41 -2.91 -120.99 93.95
CA LEU A 41 -3.47 -120.89 92.60
C LEU A 41 -4.17 -119.55 92.38
N PHE A 42 -4.98 -119.09 93.33
CA PHE A 42 -5.67 -117.79 93.24
C PHE A 42 -4.69 -116.61 93.29
N LEU A 43 -3.67 -116.67 94.15
CA LEU A 43 -2.63 -115.65 94.25
C LEU A 43 -1.76 -115.63 92.99
N SER A 44 -1.43 -116.81 92.44
CA SER A 44 -0.71 -116.95 91.17
C SER A 44 -1.53 -116.41 90.00
N GLN A 45 -2.84 -116.70 89.96
CA GLN A 45 -3.76 -116.12 88.97
C GLN A 45 -3.86 -114.60 89.12
N THR A 46 -4.05 -114.08 90.33
CA THR A 46 -4.14 -112.63 90.58
C THR A 46 -2.84 -111.91 90.22
N LEU A 47 -1.67 -112.49 90.56
CA LEU A 47 -0.38 -111.93 90.18
C LEU A 47 -0.13 -112.03 88.67
N SER A 48 -0.55 -113.13 88.03
CA SER A 48 -0.48 -113.30 86.57
C SER A 48 -1.37 -112.27 85.86
N ASP A 49 -2.58 -112.06 86.34
CA ASP A 49 -3.54 -111.08 85.82
C ASP A 49 -2.99 -109.66 86.00
N ARG A 50 -2.48 -109.31 87.19
CA ARG A 50 -1.82 -108.01 87.43
C ARG A 50 -0.56 -107.82 86.59
N ASN A 51 0.24 -108.86 86.38
CA ASN A 51 1.40 -108.81 85.49
C ASN A 51 0.97 -108.63 84.03
N SER A 52 -0.14 -109.24 83.61
CA SER A 52 -0.72 -109.06 82.28
C SER A 52 -1.28 -107.64 82.10
N GLU A 53 -1.92 -107.08 83.12
CA GLU A 53 -2.42 -105.70 83.15
C GLU A 53 -1.26 -104.69 83.10
N LEU A 54 -0.19 -104.93 83.87
CA LEU A 54 1.04 -104.14 83.80
C LEU A 54 1.74 -104.24 82.44
N ALA A 55 1.80 -105.43 81.85
CA ALA A 55 2.35 -105.62 80.51
C ALA A 55 1.53 -104.86 79.45
N GLN A 56 0.20 -104.91 79.54
CA GLN A 56 -0.70 -104.14 78.67
C GLN A 56 -0.56 -102.63 78.89
N LEU A 57 -0.43 -102.17 80.13
CA LEU A 57 -0.19 -100.76 80.44
C LEU A 57 1.17 -100.29 79.91
N ASN A 58 2.23 -101.08 80.06
CA ASN A 58 3.55 -100.77 79.49
C ASN A 58 3.51 -100.72 77.95
N LEU A 59 2.77 -101.63 77.30
CA LEU A 59 2.56 -101.58 75.85
C LEU A 59 1.81 -100.31 75.44
N ARG A 60 0.72 -99.96 76.12
CA ARG A 60 -0.02 -98.71 75.87
C ARG A 60 0.85 -97.47 76.12
N LEU A 61 1.70 -97.49 77.14
CA LEU A 61 2.59 -96.38 77.47
C LEU A 61 3.68 -96.22 76.38
N SER A 62 4.21 -97.34 75.86
CA SER A 62 5.11 -97.35 74.70
C SER A 62 4.43 -96.84 73.44
N GLU A 63 3.19 -97.27 73.17
CA GLU A 63 2.39 -96.82 72.03
C GLU A 63 2.10 -95.31 72.12
N LEU A 64 1.67 -94.82 73.28
CA LEU A 64 1.45 -93.39 73.53
C LEU A 64 2.74 -92.58 73.41
N SER A 65 3.88 -93.10 73.90
CA SER A 65 5.18 -92.44 73.73
C SER A 65 5.59 -92.37 72.26
N GLN A 66 5.29 -93.41 71.47
CA GLN A 66 5.57 -93.43 70.03
C GLN A 66 4.66 -92.46 69.27
N LEU A 67 3.36 -92.43 69.61
CA LEU A 67 2.42 -91.46 69.05
C LEU A 67 2.79 -90.03 69.42
N LEU A 68 3.20 -89.78 70.67
CA LEU A 68 3.67 -88.47 71.12
C LEU A 68 4.95 -88.06 70.37
N GLY A 69 5.87 -89.00 70.11
CA GLY A 69 7.05 -88.76 69.28
C GLY A 69 6.71 -88.39 67.84
N LEU A 70 5.76 -89.11 67.22
CA LEU A 70 5.27 -88.78 65.86
C LEU A 70 4.57 -87.42 65.82
N GLU A 71 3.72 -87.11 66.81
CA GLU A 71 3.10 -85.78 66.95
C GLU A 71 4.19 -84.70 67.09
N GLN A 72 5.20 -84.90 67.94
CA GLN A 72 6.33 -83.99 68.07
C GLN A 72 7.09 -83.80 66.75
N ASP A 73 7.37 -84.86 66.01
CA ASP A 73 8.02 -84.79 64.70
C ASP A 73 7.15 -84.04 63.66
N THR A 74 5.83 -84.28 63.65
CA THR A 74 4.91 -83.58 62.75
C THR A 74 4.79 -82.09 63.10
N THR A 75 4.75 -81.75 64.39
CA THR A 75 4.73 -80.35 64.84
C THR A 75 6.03 -79.64 64.46
N ALA A 76 7.19 -80.28 64.66
CA ALA A 76 8.47 -79.74 64.24
C ALA A 76 8.55 -79.54 62.71
N ALA A 77 8.04 -80.51 61.92
CA ALA A 77 7.97 -80.38 60.47
C ALA A 77 7.04 -79.24 60.02
N LEU A 78 5.90 -79.06 60.69
CA LEU A 78 4.96 -77.98 60.41
C LEU A 78 5.54 -76.61 60.79
N GLU A 79 6.27 -76.52 61.90
CA GLU A 79 7.01 -75.31 62.29
C GLU A 79 8.06 -74.94 61.25
N GLN A 80 8.82 -75.93 60.73
CA GLN A 80 9.78 -75.70 59.64
C GLN A 80 9.09 -75.24 58.35
N GLN A 81 7.95 -75.84 57.98
CA GLN A 81 7.16 -75.39 56.83
C GLN A 81 6.63 -73.97 57.00
N MET A 82 6.15 -73.61 58.20
CA MET A 82 5.68 -72.27 58.52
C MET A 82 6.81 -71.24 58.38
N LEU A 83 8.01 -71.55 58.88
CA LEU A 83 9.19 -70.70 58.71
C LEU A 83 9.59 -70.54 57.24
N MET A 84 9.58 -71.61 56.45
CA MET A 84 9.85 -71.54 55.01
C MET A 84 8.83 -70.67 54.27
N VAL A 85 7.53 -70.87 54.55
CA VAL A 85 6.46 -70.07 53.96
C VAL A 85 6.59 -68.60 54.37
N GLN A 86 6.84 -68.32 55.65
CA GLN A 86 7.04 -66.96 56.16
C GLN A 86 8.23 -66.27 55.48
N ASN A 87 9.35 -66.96 55.30
CA ASN A 87 10.51 -66.42 54.57
C ASN A 87 10.17 -66.16 53.10
N SER A 88 9.55 -67.12 52.42
CA SER A 88 9.16 -66.94 51.00
C SER A 88 8.16 -65.81 50.79
N PHE A 89 7.25 -65.60 51.76
CA PHE A 89 6.30 -64.50 51.74
C PHE A 89 7.02 -63.15 51.95
N SER A 90 7.97 -63.08 52.89
CA SER A 90 8.81 -61.89 53.10
C SER A 90 9.63 -61.55 51.86
N ASP A 91 10.23 -62.55 51.21
CA ASP A 91 11.00 -62.37 49.98
C ASP A 91 10.11 -61.85 48.84
N SER A 92 8.90 -62.41 48.69
CA SER A 92 7.93 -61.96 47.68
C SER A 92 7.40 -60.55 47.95
N LEU A 93 7.24 -60.15 49.22
CA LEU A 93 6.89 -58.77 49.57
C LEU A 93 8.02 -57.81 49.16
N ALA A 94 9.28 -58.14 49.46
CA ALA A 94 10.42 -57.34 49.07
C ALA A 94 10.58 -57.22 47.54
N GLU A 95 10.34 -58.31 46.80
CA GLU A 95 10.34 -58.30 45.34
C GLU A 95 9.21 -57.41 44.78
N ASN A 96 8.00 -57.47 45.35
CA ASN A 96 6.90 -56.59 44.96
C ASN A 96 7.22 -55.12 45.22
N GLU A 97 7.83 -54.79 46.36
CA GLU A 97 8.26 -53.43 46.67
C GLU A 97 9.31 -52.91 45.66
N ASP A 98 10.31 -53.73 45.31
CA ASP A 98 11.31 -53.37 44.27
C ASP A 98 10.66 -53.21 42.88
N LEU A 99 9.76 -54.10 42.49
CA LEU A 99 9.02 -53.99 41.24
C LEU A 99 8.15 -52.73 41.18
N GLN A 100 7.47 -52.38 42.28
CA GLN A 100 6.70 -51.14 42.39
C GLN A 100 7.59 -49.91 42.24
N GLN A 101 8.74 -49.88 42.93
CA GLN A 101 9.70 -48.78 42.81
C GLN A 101 10.24 -48.63 41.38
N ARG A 102 10.57 -49.74 40.71
CA ARG A 102 11.02 -49.71 39.30
C ARG A 102 9.93 -49.24 38.35
N LEU A 103 8.69 -49.64 38.59
CA LEU A 103 7.54 -49.23 37.78
C LEU A 103 7.25 -47.73 37.95
N GLU A 104 7.32 -47.21 39.18
CA GLU A 104 7.22 -45.77 39.46
C GLU A 104 8.36 -45.00 38.80
N ALA A 105 9.61 -45.46 38.94
CA ALA A 105 10.76 -44.82 38.29
C ALA A 105 10.64 -44.82 36.76
N SER A 106 10.18 -45.92 36.16
CA SER A 106 9.95 -46.02 34.71
C SER A 106 8.81 -45.10 34.26
N ARG A 107 7.72 -45.00 35.03
CA ARG A 107 6.62 -44.08 34.78
C ARG A 107 7.08 -42.63 34.82
N ASP A 108 7.88 -42.26 35.81
CA ASP A 108 8.45 -40.91 35.93
C ASP A 108 9.39 -40.58 34.77
N GLN A 109 10.20 -41.55 34.34
CA GLN A 109 11.05 -41.38 33.17
C GLN A 109 10.23 -41.16 31.89
N LEU A 110 9.16 -41.95 31.67
CA LEU A 110 8.27 -41.78 30.52
C LEU A 110 7.59 -40.41 30.55
N MET A 111 7.07 -39.97 31.71
CA MET A 111 6.45 -38.65 31.86
C MET A 111 7.42 -37.51 31.52
N ARG A 112 8.70 -37.64 31.89
CA ARG A 112 9.73 -36.65 31.50
C ARG A 112 10.02 -36.69 30.00
N GLN A 113 10.12 -37.88 29.41
CA GLN A 113 10.35 -38.02 27.97
C GLN A 113 9.18 -37.48 27.15
N THR A 114 7.93 -37.68 27.58
CA THR A 114 6.75 -37.13 26.90
C THR A 114 6.72 -35.61 27.02
N ALA A 115 7.01 -35.05 28.19
CA ALA A 115 7.08 -33.60 28.38
C ALA A 115 8.18 -32.96 27.50
N ASP A 116 9.37 -33.58 27.43
CA ASP A 116 10.46 -33.13 26.56
C ASP A 116 10.10 -33.25 25.07
N ALA A 117 9.41 -34.32 24.68
CA ALA A 117 8.96 -34.52 23.30
C ALA A 117 7.88 -33.51 22.89
N GLU A 118 6.93 -33.21 23.78
CA GLU A 118 5.91 -32.19 23.59
C GLU A 118 6.55 -30.80 23.45
N ALA A 119 7.47 -30.43 24.34
CA ALA A 119 8.20 -29.15 24.24
C ALA A 119 8.98 -29.01 22.93
N ARG A 120 9.61 -30.10 22.44
CA ARG A 120 10.28 -30.12 21.13
C ARG A 120 9.29 -30.00 19.97
N ALA A 121 8.14 -30.67 20.05
CA ALA A 121 7.10 -30.59 19.03
C ALA A 121 6.54 -29.17 18.92
N GLU A 122 6.31 -28.49 20.06
CA GLU A 122 5.90 -27.08 20.09
C GLU A 122 6.96 -26.16 19.48
N SER A 123 8.24 -26.38 19.80
CA SER A 123 9.34 -25.60 19.21
C SER A 123 9.51 -25.83 17.70
N LEU A 124 9.23 -27.04 17.21
CA LEU A 124 9.24 -27.33 15.78
C LEU A 124 8.04 -26.70 15.07
N ALA A 125 6.87 -26.71 15.71
CA ALA A 125 5.68 -26.06 15.18
C ALA A 125 5.88 -24.54 15.04
N SER A 126 6.45 -23.88 16.06
CA SER A 126 6.75 -22.44 16.00
C SER A 126 7.81 -22.13 14.93
N MET A 127 8.87 -22.94 14.83
CA MET A 127 9.89 -22.74 13.80
C MET A 127 9.34 -22.95 12.37
N ASN A 128 8.45 -23.90 12.16
CA ASN A 128 7.78 -24.07 10.86
C ASN A 128 6.87 -22.87 10.54
N GLN A 129 6.13 -22.36 11.52
CA GLN A 129 5.33 -21.15 11.33
C GLN A 129 6.20 -19.94 10.97
N ASP A 130 7.38 -19.79 11.58
CA ASP A 130 8.34 -18.74 11.24
C ASP A 130 8.92 -18.90 9.82
N LEU A 131 9.10 -20.14 9.35
CA LEU A 131 9.52 -20.42 7.98
C LEU A 131 8.42 -20.06 6.98
N ASP A 132 7.17 -20.45 7.24
CA ASP A 132 6.02 -20.09 6.41
C ASP A 132 5.87 -18.55 6.30
N ASN A 133 5.97 -17.84 7.44
CA ASN A 133 5.94 -16.38 7.47
C ASN A 133 7.09 -15.76 6.65
N LYS A 134 8.29 -16.35 6.68
CA LYS A 134 9.44 -15.90 5.88
C LYS A 134 9.23 -16.14 4.39
N ASP A 135 8.65 -17.28 4.02
CA ASP A 135 8.35 -17.62 2.63
C ASP A 135 7.27 -16.70 2.06
N GLU A 136 6.21 -16.41 2.83
CA GLU A 136 5.21 -15.40 2.48
C GLU A 136 5.82 -14.01 2.28
N LEU A 137 6.70 -13.59 3.19
CA LEU A 137 7.39 -12.31 3.08
C LEU A 137 8.31 -12.26 1.85
N SER A 138 9.06 -13.33 1.57
CA SER A 138 9.92 -13.47 0.40
C SER A 138 9.11 -13.39 -0.90
N ASN A 139 7.99 -14.11 -0.98
CA ASN A 139 7.08 -14.05 -2.12
C ASN A 139 6.50 -12.64 -2.31
N SER A 140 6.11 -11.97 -1.22
CA SER A 140 5.64 -10.58 -1.24
C SER A 140 6.71 -9.61 -1.76
N GLN A 141 7.96 -9.78 -1.32
CA GLN A 141 9.11 -8.99 -1.79
C GLN A 141 9.38 -9.23 -3.28
N GLN A 142 9.37 -10.48 -3.75
CA GLN A 142 9.52 -10.79 -5.19
C GLN A 142 8.40 -10.16 -6.02
N ASN A 143 7.16 -10.22 -5.55
CA ASN A 143 6.02 -9.55 -6.19
C ASN A 143 6.18 -8.02 -6.22
N MET A 144 6.74 -7.43 -5.16
CA MET A 144 7.08 -6.00 -5.14
C MET A 144 8.17 -5.66 -6.15
N ILE A 145 9.24 -6.46 -6.22
CA ILE A 145 10.34 -6.28 -7.18
C ILE A 145 9.82 -6.39 -8.62
N MET A 146 8.97 -7.37 -8.93
CA MET A 146 8.37 -7.49 -10.26
C MET A 146 7.51 -6.27 -10.62
N ARG A 147 6.69 -5.77 -9.68
CA ARG A 147 5.91 -4.55 -9.88
C ARG A 147 6.78 -3.33 -10.13
N LEU A 148 7.83 -3.14 -9.31
CA LEU A 148 8.78 -2.03 -9.47
C LEU A 148 9.54 -2.13 -10.79
N SER A 149 9.97 -3.33 -11.19
CA SER A 149 10.63 -3.58 -12.48
C SER A 149 9.72 -3.20 -13.65
N ASN A 150 8.45 -3.60 -13.61
CA ASN A 150 7.46 -3.21 -14.63
C ASN A 150 7.22 -1.69 -14.65
N GLN A 151 7.17 -1.03 -13.50
CA GLN A 151 7.06 0.43 -13.42
C GLN A 151 8.28 1.13 -14.02
N ILE A 152 9.49 0.67 -13.71
CA ILE A 152 10.74 1.21 -14.27
C ILE A 152 10.74 1.06 -15.80
N ALA A 153 10.37 -0.11 -16.33
CA ALA A 153 10.27 -0.32 -17.77
C ALA A 153 9.26 0.64 -18.44
N SER A 154 8.09 0.86 -17.81
CA SER A 154 7.10 1.82 -18.27
C SER A 154 7.63 3.26 -18.27
N LEU A 155 8.28 3.69 -17.18
CA LEU A 155 8.88 5.02 -17.06
C LEU A 155 10.00 5.24 -18.08
N GLN A 156 10.83 4.23 -18.33
CA GLN A 156 11.87 4.28 -19.37
C GLN A 156 11.26 4.41 -20.78
N ASN A 157 10.11 3.77 -21.05
CA ASN A 157 9.39 3.95 -22.30
C ASN A 157 8.82 5.38 -22.43
N GLN A 158 8.22 5.91 -21.37
CA GLN A 158 7.72 7.28 -21.35
C GLN A 158 8.83 8.32 -21.56
N LEU A 159 9.98 8.15 -20.90
CA LEU A 159 11.15 9.01 -21.09
C LEU A 159 11.67 8.98 -22.53
N ARG A 160 11.71 7.79 -23.16
CA ARG A 160 12.08 7.68 -24.58
C ARG A 160 11.10 8.45 -25.47
N GLN A 161 9.79 8.29 -25.26
CA GLN A 161 8.78 9.01 -26.03
C GLN A 161 8.90 10.54 -25.86
N ILE A 162 9.06 11.02 -24.63
CA ILE A 162 9.23 12.45 -24.34
C ILE A 162 10.50 12.98 -25.01
N THR A 163 11.61 12.25 -24.91
CA THR A 163 12.89 12.66 -25.53
C THR A 163 12.74 12.77 -27.05
N THR A 164 12.06 11.81 -27.69
CA THR A 164 11.79 11.88 -29.14
C THR A 164 10.86 13.03 -29.52
N ALA A 165 9.81 13.28 -28.72
CA ALA A 165 8.88 14.38 -28.95
C ALA A 165 9.57 15.74 -28.78
N LEU A 166 10.41 15.89 -27.77
CA LEU A 166 11.19 17.11 -27.53
C LEU A 166 12.20 17.37 -28.66
N ARG A 167 12.86 16.32 -29.18
CA ARG A 167 13.75 16.43 -30.34
C ARG A 167 13.00 16.94 -31.57
N LEU A 168 11.84 16.34 -31.87
CA LEU A 168 11.00 16.75 -32.99
C LEU A 168 10.50 18.18 -32.82
N GLN A 169 10.06 18.56 -31.63
CA GLN A 169 9.64 19.92 -31.34
C GLN A 169 10.77 20.91 -31.59
N LYS A 170 11.99 20.60 -31.11
CA LYS A 170 13.17 21.46 -31.30
C LYS A 170 13.52 21.63 -32.78
N GLU A 171 13.42 20.54 -33.56
CA GLU A 171 13.62 20.56 -35.01
C GLU A 171 12.57 21.46 -35.69
N MET A 172 11.27 21.30 -35.36
CA MET A 172 10.21 22.16 -35.86
C MET A 172 10.33 23.64 -35.47
N THR A 173 10.88 23.95 -34.28
CA THR A 173 11.09 25.35 -33.89
C THR A 173 12.22 25.99 -34.68
N VAL A 174 13.28 25.25 -34.97
CA VAL A 174 14.39 25.73 -35.82
C VAL A 174 13.87 25.98 -37.23
N ASP A 175 13.12 25.03 -37.81
CA ASP A 175 12.53 25.21 -39.15
C ASP A 175 11.62 26.45 -39.23
N LYS A 176 10.82 26.70 -38.18
CA LYS A 176 9.95 27.89 -38.10
C LYS A 176 10.73 29.19 -37.93
N GLU A 177 11.82 29.19 -37.17
CA GLU A 177 12.70 30.36 -37.05
C GLU A 177 13.35 30.69 -38.40
N ASP A 178 13.83 29.69 -39.13
CA ASP A 178 14.39 29.86 -40.47
C ASP A 178 13.34 30.38 -41.47
N GLU A 179 12.11 29.85 -41.42
CA GLU A 179 11.00 30.34 -42.24
C GLU A 179 10.66 31.80 -41.91
N LEU A 180 10.53 32.14 -40.63
CA LEU A 180 10.24 33.51 -40.18
C LEU A 180 11.34 34.49 -40.59
N GLU A 181 12.61 34.09 -40.47
CA GLU A 181 13.73 34.92 -40.91
C GLU A 181 13.66 35.16 -42.43
N SER A 182 13.38 34.11 -43.22
CA SER A 182 13.24 34.23 -44.67
C SER A 182 12.08 35.15 -45.09
N VAL A 183 10.94 35.05 -44.40
CA VAL A 183 9.76 35.89 -44.63
C VAL A 183 10.04 37.33 -44.25
N SER A 184 10.68 37.56 -43.09
CA SER A 184 11.06 38.89 -42.63
C SER A 184 12.02 39.58 -43.61
N ARG A 185 13.04 38.87 -44.11
CA ARG A 185 13.95 39.39 -45.14
C ARG A 185 13.19 39.75 -46.42
N ARG A 186 12.32 38.86 -46.91
CA ARG A 186 11.51 39.13 -48.11
C ARG A 186 10.59 40.33 -47.93
N LEU A 187 9.93 40.43 -46.78
CA LEU A 187 9.04 41.55 -46.46
C LEU A 187 9.83 42.86 -46.41
N ASN A 188 10.97 42.90 -45.74
CA ASN A 188 11.80 44.10 -45.65
C ASN A 188 12.31 44.54 -47.04
N THR A 189 12.69 43.61 -47.91
CA THR A 189 13.06 43.93 -49.29
C THR A 189 11.88 44.51 -50.09
N LEU A 190 10.70 43.90 -49.98
CA LEU A 190 9.49 44.38 -50.65
C LEU A 190 9.05 45.76 -50.15
N LEU A 191 9.11 46.00 -48.84
CA LEU A 191 8.78 47.30 -48.25
C LEU A 191 9.77 48.37 -48.72
N ALA A 192 11.08 48.08 -48.71
CA ALA A 192 12.09 49.00 -49.21
C ALA A 192 11.89 49.33 -50.70
N GLU A 193 11.52 48.35 -51.53
CA GLU A 193 11.20 48.57 -52.94
C GLU A 193 9.97 49.48 -53.10
N ARG A 194 8.90 49.24 -52.34
CA ARG A 194 7.68 50.08 -52.38
C ARG A 194 7.92 51.51 -51.89
N ILE A 195 8.72 51.70 -50.82
CA ILE A 195 9.10 53.02 -50.33
C ILE A 195 9.92 53.76 -51.39
N ASN A 196 10.94 53.13 -51.97
CA ASN A 196 11.74 53.73 -53.03
C ASN A 196 10.89 54.11 -54.26
N GLN A 197 9.94 53.26 -54.66
CA GLN A 197 9.00 53.56 -55.74
C GLN A 197 8.15 54.79 -55.40
N LEU A 198 7.60 54.88 -54.18
CA LEU A 198 6.81 56.02 -53.73
C LEU A 198 7.62 57.32 -53.72
N GLU A 199 8.84 57.30 -53.19
CA GLU A 199 9.74 58.46 -53.18
C GLU A 199 10.09 58.93 -54.60
N GLN A 200 10.31 58.00 -55.54
CA GLN A 200 10.55 58.34 -56.94
C GLN A 200 9.34 59.03 -57.56
N TYR A 201 8.12 58.48 -57.40
CA TYR A 201 6.90 59.10 -57.93
C TYR A 201 6.58 60.44 -57.27
N GLN A 202 6.81 60.58 -55.96
CA GLN A 202 6.70 61.88 -55.27
C GLN A 202 7.65 62.90 -55.91
N SER A 203 8.91 62.53 -56.13
CA SER A 203 9.91 63.43 -56.73
C SER A 203 9.54 63.85 -58.16
N GLU A 204 9.10 62.91 -59.00
CA GLU A 204 8.62 63.19 -60.36
C GLU A 204 7.37 64.06 -60.37
N PHE A 205 6.42 63.79 -59.47
CA PHE A 205 5.23 64.61 -59.24
C PHE A 205 5.61 66.05 -58.90
N PHE A 206 6.46 66.24 -57.88
CA PHE A 206 6.87 67.56 -57.45
C PHE A 206 7.62 68.32 -58.53
N ALA A 207 8.44 67.65 -59.34
CA ALA A 207 9.12 68.28 -60.47
C ALA A 207 8.14 68.77 -61.54
N ARG A 208 7.17 67.94 -61.96
CA ARG A 208 6.15 68.31 -62.95
C ARG A 208 5.26 69.44 -62.44
N LEU A 209 4.77 69.31 -61.21
CA LEU A 209 3.89 70.30 -60.60
C LEU A 209 4.63 71.62 -60.37
N ARG A 210 5.91 71.60 -59.95
CA ARG A 210 6.75 72.80 -59.88
C ARG A 210 6.93 73.45 -61.24
N ASN A 211 7.21 72.71 -62.30
CA ASN A 211 7.42 73.29 -63.63
C ASN A 211 6.18 74.02 -64.16
N ILE A 212 4.99 73.48 -63.90
CA ILE A 212 3.72 74.07 -64.38
C ILE A 212 3.28 75.23 -63.48
N LEU A 213 3.47 75.12 -62.17
CA LEU A 213 3.06 76.16 -61.21
C LEU A 213 4.12 77.25 -60.99
N ALA A 214 5.36 77.08 -61.46
CA ALA A 214 6.41 78.10 -61.37
C ALA A 214 6.06 79.41 -62.12
N ALA A 215 5.17 79.34 -63.11
CA ALA A 215 4.68 80.51 -63.83
C ALA A 215 3.56 81.27 -63.09
N ASN A 216 3.10 80.75 -61.94
CA ASN A 216 2.00 81.33 -61.18
C ASN A 216 2.51 82.07 -59.94
N GLU A 217 2.50 83.39 -59.98
CA GLU A 217 2.97 84.26 -58.89
C GLU A 217 2.17 84.07 -57.58
N ASN A 218 0.98 83.48 -57.67
CA ASN A 218 0.06 83.30 -56.54
C ASN A 218 0.25 81.99 -55.75
N ILE A 219 1.15 81.10 -56.19
CA ILE A 219 1.40 79.80 -55.53
C ILE A 219 2.82 79.79 -54.98
N ARG A 220 2.96 79.55 -53.68
CA ARG A 220 4.27 79.42 -53.03
C ARG A 220 4.61 77.95 -52.85
N ILE A 221 5.87 77.60 -53.06
CA ILE A 221 6.36 76.23 -52.91
C ILE A 221 7.29 76.20 -51.71
N VAL A 222 6.94 75.40 -50.70
CA VAL A 222 7.75 75.20 -49.49
C VAL A 222 8.01 73.70 -49.35
N GLY A 223 9.23 73.27 -49.68
CA GLY A 223 9.60 71.86 -49.68
C GLY A 223 8.76 71.04 -50.69
N ASP A 224 7.93 70.15 -50.16
CA ASP A 224 7.01 69.23 -50.83
C ASP A 224 5.54 69.70 -50.75
N ARG A 225 5.31 70.98 -50.46
CA ARG A 225 3.96 71.53 -50.28
C ARG A 225 3.73 72.73 -51.16
N PHE A 226 2.52 72.77 -51.72
CA PHE A 226 2.03 73.91 -52.48
C PHE A 226 1.10 74.72 -51.58
N LEU A 227 1.48 75.96 -51.32
CA LEU A 227 0.76 76.89 -50.47
C LEU A 227 -0.02 77.84 -51.38
N LEU A 228 -1.34 77.82 -51.23
CA LEU A 228 -2.26 78.76 -51.88
C LEU A 228 -2.81 79.73 -50.83
N PRO A 229 -2.61 81.04 -50.97
CA PRO A 229 -3.19 82.04 -50.08
C PRO A 229 -4.71 81.92 -50.02
N SER A 230 -5.29 81.98 -48.82
CA SER A 230 -6.73 81.80 -48.65
C SER A 230 -7.54 82.92 -49.30
N GLU A 231 -7.02 84.15 -49.39
CA GLU A 231 -7.71 85.31 -49.96
C GLU A 231 -7.94 85.18 -51.47
N LEU A 232 -7.08 84.42 -52.14
CA LEU A 232 -7.24 84.10 -53.56
C LEU A 232 -8.44 83.16 -53.76
N LEU A 233 -8.62 82.23 -52.82
CA LEU A 233 -9.61 81.17 -52.91
C LEU A 233 -10.96 81.57 -52.31
N PHE A 234 -10.95 82.32 -51.21
CA PHE A 234 -12.10 82.55 -50.34
C PHE A 234 -12.20 84.01 -49.90
N ALA A 235 -13.43 84.46 -49.68
CA ALA A 235 -13.65 85.68 -48.92
C ALA A 235 -13.25 85.50 -47.44
N SER A 236 -12.96 86.61 -46.76
CA SER A 236 -12.65 86.60 -45.32
C SER A 236 -13.79 85.97 -44.51
N GLY A 237 -13.43 85.09 -43.56
CA GLY A 237 -14.39 84.37 -42.72
C GLY A 237 -15.31 83.38 -43.46
N SER A 238 -15.06 83.10 -44.75
CA SER A 238 -15.89 82.22 -45.57
C SER A 238 -15.12 81.00 -46.07
N ALA A 239 -15.85 79.91 -46.32
CA ALA A 239 -15.39 78.72 -47.04
C ALA A 239 -15.99 78.61 -48.46
N LEU A 240 -16.68 79.66 -48.93
CA LEU A 240 -17.22 79.71 -50.29
C LEU A 240 -16.14 80.15 -51.28
N LEU A 241 -15.89 79.33 -52.30
CA LEU A 241 -14.89 79.63 -53.34
C LEU A 241 -15.32 80.81 -54.21
N GLY A 242 -14.43 81.80 -54.33
CA GLY A 242 -14.57 82.93 -55.25
C GLY A 242 -14.33 82.56 -56.71
N ALA A 243 -14.76 83.40 -57.64
CA ALA A 243 -14.59 83.15 -59.08
C ALA A 243 -13.11 83.10 -59.50
N GLU A 244 -12.24 83.88 -58.85
CA GLU A 244 -10.79 83.84 -59.07
C GLU A 244 -10.18 82.54 -58.56
N GLY A 245 -10.50 82.16 -57.32
CA GLY A 245 -10.07 80.90 -56.73
C GLY A 245 -10.45 79.67 -57.55
N LYS A 246 -11.66 79.67 -58.12
CA LYS A 246 -12.12 78.61 -59.04
C LYS A 246 -11.21 78.48 -60.26
N ARG A 247 -10.85 79.58 -60.92
CA ARG A 247 -9.94 79.58 -62.09
C ARG A 247 -8.55 79.04 -61.73
N GLU A 248 -8.06 79.33 -60.53
CA GLU A 248 -6.77 78.79 -60.08
C GLU A 248 -6.84 77.30 -59.75
N LEU A 249 -7.95 76.85 -59.15
CA LEU A 249 -8.20 75.44 -58.91
C LEU A 249 -8.44 74.66 -60.22
N ASP A 250 -8.99 75.27 -61.27
CA ASP A 250 -9.14 74.63 -62.59
C ASP A 250 -7.78 74.31 -63.20
N LYS A 251 -6.84 75.26 -63.13
CA LYS A 251 -5.45 75.05 -63.58
C LYS A 251 -4.80 73.92 -62.79
N LEU A 252 -4.97 73.92 -61.46
CA LEU A 252 -4.45 72.87 -60.59
C LEU A 252 -5.07 71.51 -60.92
N ALA A 253 -6.38 71.44 -61.13
CA ALA A 253 -7.10 70.22 -61.47
C ALA A 253 -6.57 69.57 -62.75
N GLY A 254 -6.30 70.37 -63.80
CA GLY A 254 -5.68 69.86 -65.03
C GLY A 254 -4.34 69.17 -64.78
N VAL A 255 -3.47 69.78 -63.96
CA VAL A 255 -2.17 69.17 -63.62
C VAL A 255 -2.34 67.92 -62.77
N LEU A 256 -3.27 67.94 -61.81
CA LEU A 256 -3.54 66.79 -60.96
C LEU A 256 -4.02 65.59 -61.78
N LEU A 257 -4.86 65.81 -62.80
CA LEU A 257 -5.33 64.74 -63.70
C LEU A 257 -4.18 64.09 -64.48
N ASP A 258 -3.29 64.89 -65.08
CA ASP A 258 -2.12 64.36 -65.83
C ASP A 258 -1.22 63.49 -64.94
N VAL A 259 -1.07 63.89 -63.68
CA VAL A 259 -0.27 63.15 -62.70
C VAL A 259 -0.97 61.86 -62.26
N VAL A 260 -2.26 61.95 -61.92
CA VAL A 260 -3.06 60.81 -61.45
C VAL A 260 -2.98 59.65 -62.45
N GLU A 261 -3.00 59.93 -63.75
CA GLU A 261 -2.87 58.92 -64.81
C GLU A 261 -1.49 58.26 -64.88
N THR A 262 -0.44 58.95 -64.39
CA THR A 262 0.94 58.46 -64.45
C THR A 262 1.30 57.57 -63.24
N ILE A 263 0.65 57.75 -62.09
CA ILE A 263 0.96 56.98 -60.87
C ILE A 263 0.22 55.63 -60.89
N PRO A 264 0.92 54.49 -60.71
CA PRO A 264 0.28 53.18 -60.70
C PRO A 264 -0.86 53.05 -59.69
N ALA A 265 -1.94 52.37 -60.08
CA ALA A 265 -3.12 52.21 -59.25
C ALA A 265 -2.86 51.37 -57.98
N ASP A 266 -1.86 50.48 -58.02
CA ASP A 266 -1.46 49.60 -56.92
C ASP A 266 -0.58 50.29 -55.86
N LEU A 267 -0.15 51.53 -56.11
CA LEU A 267 0.56 52.34 -55.13
C LEU A 267 -0.45 53.06 -54.21
N GLU A 268 -0.29 52.91 -52.90
CA GLU A 268 -1.16 53.52 -51.89
C GLU A 268 -0.77 54.97 -51.60
N TRP A 269 -1.23 55.88 -52.47
CA TRP A 269 -1.01 57.32 -52.32
C TRP A 269 -2.33 58.10 -52.25
N ILE A 270 -2.28 59.26 -51.61
CA ILE A 270 -3.35 60.25 -51.51
C ILE A 270 -2.83 61.68 -51.68
N LEU A 271 -3.65 62.54 -52.26
CA LEU A 271 -3.51 63.99 -52.29
C LEU A 271 -4.16 64.57 -51.04
N ARG A 272 -3.35 65.17 -50.18
CA ARG A 272 -3.80 65.78 -48.94
C ARG A 272 -3.94 67.29 -49.10
N ILE A 273 -5.12 67.80 -48.80
CA ILE A 273 -5.51 69.20 -48.84
C ILE A 273 -5.70 69.66 -47.39
N ASP A 274 -4.82 70.54 -46.95
CA ASP A 274 -4.68 70.97 -45.58
C ASP A 274 -5.11 72.44 -45.46
N GLY A 275 -6.16 72.70 -44.69
CA GLY A 275 -6.66 74.04 -44.42
C GLY A 275 -6.00 74.64 -43.19
N HIS A 276 -5.57 75.90 -43.29
CA HIS A 276 -4.99 76.64 -42.17
C HIS A 276 -5.68 77.99 -41.99
N THR A 277 -5.73 78.46 -40.75
CA THR A 277 -6.12 79.82 -40.39
C THR A 277 -4.94 80.55 -39.79
N ASP A 278 -5.08 81.87 -39.63
CA ASP A 278 -4.22 82.60 -38.71
C ASP A 278 -4.71 82.43 -37.26
N ARG A 279 -4.00 83.10 -36.35
CA ARG A 279 -4.29 83.08 -34.91
C ARG A 279 -5.47 83.96 -34.48
N ILE A 280 -6.09 84.71 -35.39
CA ILE A 280 -7.25 85.55 -35.05
C ILE A 280 -8.43 84.59 -34.83
N PRO A 281 -9.06 84.58 -33.65
CA PRO A 281 -10.18 83.68 -33.40
C PRO A 281 -11.39 84.04 -34.24
N ILE A 282 -11.97 83.06 -34.93
CA ILE A 282 -13.32 83.15 -35.50
C ILE A 282 -14.33 82.51 -34.54
N ASN A 283 -15.47 83.15 -34.34
CA ASN A 283 -16.59 82.60 -33.57
C ASN A 283 -17.90 83.07 -34.21
N THR A 284 -18.35 82.33 -35.21
CA THR A 284 -19.61 82.58 -35.92
C THR A 284 -20.51 81.36 -35.82
N PRO A 285 -21.84 81.50 -36.00
CA PRO A 285 -22.73 80.33 -36.01
C PRO A 285 -22.35 79.27 -37.05
N GLN A 286 -21.75 79.68 -38.17
CA GLN A 286 -21.30 78.77 -39.24
C GLN A 286 -19.93 78.16 -38.96
N PHE A 287 -19.02 78.92 -38.35
CA PHE A 287 -17.67 78.49 -37.98
C PHE A 287 -17.41 78.88 -36.51
N PRO A 288 -17.74 77.99 -35.55
CA PRO A 288 -17.54 78.24 -34.13
C PRO A 288 -16.08 78.40 -33.71
N SER A 289 -15.15 77.79 -34.46
CA SER A 289 -13.71 77.97 -34.28
C SER A 289 -12.96 77.89 -35.62
N ASN A 290 -11.66 78.17 -35.55
CA ASN A 290 -10.73 78.03 -36.66
C ASN A 290 -10.60 76.58 -37.16
N TRP A 291 -10.91 75.58 -36.33
CA TRP A 291 -10.98 74.18 -36.78
C TRP A 291 -12.08 73.98 -37.81
N GLU A 292 -13.29 74.48 -37.55
CA GLU A 292 -14.40 74.35 -38.49
C GLU A 292 -14.14 75.17 -39.76
N LEU A 293 -13.57 76.37 -39.65
CA LEU A 293 -13.26 77.19 -40.83
C LEU A 293 -12.19 76.53 -41.71
N SER A 294 -11.07 76.11 -41.13
CA SER A 294 -9.98 75.46 -41.88
C SER A 294 -10.44 74.16 -42.53
N THR A 295 -11.17 73.31 -41.79
CA THR A 295 -11.72 72.06 -42.31
C THR A 295 -12.71 72.32 -43.44
N ALA A 296 -13.63 73.27 -43.26
CA ALA A 296 -14.62 73.61 -44.28
C ALA A 296 -13.97 74.13 -45.58
N ARG A 297 -12.91 74.94 -45.46
CA ARG A 297 -12.13 75.41 -46.62
C ARG A 297 -11.42 74.27 -47.35
N ALA A 298 -10.75 73.37 -46.62
CA ALA A 298 -10.10 72.20 -47.21
C ALA A 298 -11.13 71.31 -47.95
N VAL A 299 -12.28 71.04 -47.33
CA VAL A 299 -13.38 70.28 -47.93
C VAL A 299 -13.95 70.99 -49.17
N ALA A 300 -14.07 72.32 -49.14
CA ALA A 300 -14.54 73.09 -50.30
C ALA A 300 -13.60 72.94 -51.50
N VAL A 301 -12.28 72.97 -51.28
CA VAL A 301 -11.29 72.70 -52.33
C VAL A 301 -11.41 71.28 -52.85
N VAL A 302 -11.47 70.27 -51.97
CA VAL A 302 -11.61 68.85 -52.39
C VAL A 302 -12.87 68.63 -53.22
N ARG A 303 -14.01 69.18 -52.78
CA ARG A 303 -15.26 69.08 -53.54
C ARG A 303 -15.14 69.73 -54.92
N TYR A 304 -14.53 70.91 -54.98
CA TYR A 304 -14.34 71.59 -56.25
C TYR A 304 -13.41 70.82 -57.21
N LEU A 305 -12.28 70.30 -56.72
CA LEU A 305 -11.39 69.46 -57.52
C LEU A 305 -12.07 68.17 -57.97
N ALA A 306 -12.92 67.59 -57.13
CA ALA A 306 -13.73 66.44 -57.50
C ALA A 306 -14.74 66.75 -58.61
N ASP A 307 -15.35 67.94 -58.59
CA ASP A 307 -16.21 68.42 -59.68
C ASP A 307 -15.41 68.60 -60.99
N GLN A 308 -14.11 68.88 -60.90
CA GLN A 308 -13.15 68.89 -62.03
C GLN A 308 -12.60 67.48 -62.37
N SER A 309 -13.25 66.41 -61.92
CA SER A 309 -12.90 65.00 -62.20
C SER A 309 -11.65 64.45 -61.49
N VAL A 310 -11.04 65.18 -60.55
CA VAL A 310 -9.95 64.61 -59.72
C VAL A 310 -10.51 63.47 -58.85
N PRO A 311 -9.90 62.27 -58.82
CA PRO A 311 -10.50 61.13 -58.12
C PRO A 311 -10.68 61.35 -56.62
N GLN A 312 -11.92 61.30 -56.16
CA GLN A 312 -12.27 61.54 -54.75
C GLN A 312 -11.62 60.53 -53.79
N ASN A 313 -11.44 59.28 -54.22
CA ASN A 313 -10.78 58.23 -53.44
C ASN A 313 -9.27 58.45 -53.27
N ARG A 314 -8.69 59.42 -53.98
CA ARG A 314 -7.29 59.84 -53.87
C ARG A 314 -7.16 61.19 -53.17
N MET A 315 -8.21 61.74 -52.56
CA MET A 315 -8.13 63.04 -51.88
C MET A 315 -8.54 62.94 -50.40
N VAL A 316 -7.84 63.68 -49.55
CA VAL A 316 -8.15 63.85 -48.13
C VAL A 316 -8.15 65.33 -47.79
N ALA A 317 -9.18 65.81 -47.11
CA ALA A 317 -9.22 67.14 -46.53
C ALA A 317 -8.92 67.07 -45.03
N ALA A 318 -8.02 67.92 -44.53
CA ALA A 318 -7.81 68.12 -43.10
C ALA A 318 -7.81 69.61 -42.77
N GLY A 319 -8.40 69.98 -41.63
CA GLY A 319 -8.25 71.32 -41.07
C GLY A 319 -7.24 71.29 -39.92
N PHE A 320 -6.39 72.31 -39.84
CA PHE A 320 -5.36 72.43 -38.81
C PHE A 320 -5.54 73.65 -37.88
N GLY A 321 -6.55 74.48 -38.14
CA GLY A 321 -6.74 75.75 -37.46
C GLY A 321 -5.48 76.62 -37.49
N GLU A 322 -5.21 77.30 -36.37
CA GLU A 322 -4.07 78.20 -36.18
C GLU A 322 -2.78 77.50 -35.72
N PHE A 323 -2.81 76.21 -35.41
CA PHE A 323 -1.77 75.52 -34.62
C PHE A 323 -0.50 75.18 -35.40
N PHE A 324 -0.50 75.39 -36.71
CA PHE A 324 0.64 75.13 -37.60
C PHE A 324 0.95 76.38 -38.43
N PRO A 325 1.48 77.46 -37.83
CA PRO A 325 1.86 78.67 -38.56
C PRO A 325 3.13 78.43 -39.39
N VAL A 326 3.19 79.04 -40.57
CA VAL A 326 4.38 79.10 -41.43
C VAL A 326 5.15 80.42 -41.28
N ALA A 327 4.49 81.45 -40.77
CA ALA A 327 5.08 82.75 -40.49
C ALA A 327 4.82 83.14 -39.03
N ASP A 328 5.89 83.54 -38.33
CA ASP A 328 5.80 84.00 -36.95
C ASP A 328 5.32 85.46 -36.87
N GLY A 329 4.67 85.78 -35.74
CA GLY A 329 4.22 87.14 -35.45
C GLY A 329 2.77 87.43 -35.82
N THR A 330 2.43 88.72 -35.80
CA THR A 330 1.06 89.25 -35.90
C THR A 330 0.93 90.34 -36.96
N THR A 331 1.94 90.51 -37.81
CA THR A 331 1.87 91.45 -38.92
C THR A 331 0.82 91.01 -39.93
N PRO A 332 0.19 91.94 -40.68
CA PRO A 332 -0.77 91.60 -41.73
C PRO A 332 -0.24 90.55 -42.71
N GLU A 333 1.04 90.63 -43.05
CA GLU A 333 1.74 89.71 -43.94
C GLU A 333 1.87 88.32 -43.31
N ALA A 334 2.30 88.22 -42.04
CA ALA A 334 2.42 86.94 -41.35
C ALA A 334 1.05 86.25 -41.15
N LEU A 335 0.00 87.03 -40.86
CA LEU A 335 -1.35 86.51 -40.76
C LEU A 335 -1.84 85.99 -42.11
N GLN A 336 -1.57 86.72 -43.20
CA GLN A 336 -1.92 86.29 -44.55
C GLN A 336 -1.20 84.99 -44.94
N GLU A 337 0.10 84.87 -44.67
CA GLU A 337 0.85 83.65 -44.95
C GLU A 337 0.33 82.45 -44.16
N ASN A 338 -0.16 82.66 -42.94
CA ASN A 338 -0.75 81.60 -42.13
C ASN A 338 -2.13 81.16 -42.62
N ARG A 339 -2.92 82.06 -43.22
CA ARG A 339 -4.20 81.73 -43.88
C ARG A 339 -3.93 81.13 -45.27
N ARG A 340 -3.68 79.82 -45.35
CA ARG A 340 -3.44 79.13 -46.62
C ARG A 340 -4.16 77.79 -46.74
N ILE A 341 -4.20 77.29 -47.97
CA ILE A 341 -4.42 75.89 -48.28
C ILE A 341 -3.08 75.29 -48.67
N GLU A 342 -2.67 74.21 -47.98
CA GLU A 342 -1.52 73.40 -48.33
C GLU A 342 -1.98 72.17 -49.12
N ILE A 343 -1.25 71.83 -50.17
CA ILE A 343 -1.52 70.64 -50.98
C ILE A 343 -0.23 69.83 -51.09
N LYS A 344 -0.30 68.54 -50.78
CA LYS A 344 0.83 67.61 -50.85
C LYS A 344 0.39 66.19 -51.20
N LEU A 345 1.33 65.38 -51.68
CA LEU A 345 1.13 63.95 -51.94
C LEU A 345 1.73 63.14 -50.78
N THR A 346 1.01 62.17 -50.25
CA THR A 346 1.45 61.32 -49.12
C THR A 346 0.97 59.88 -49.31
N ASP A 347 1.53 58.96 -48.52
CA ASP A 347 0.99 57.61 -48.36
C ASP A 347 -0.40 57.63 -47.70
N ARG A 348 -1.19 56.59 -47.98
CA ARG A 348 -2.56 56.47 -47.47
C ARG A 348 -2.64 56.09 -45.99
#